data_AF-A0ABD3DYS8-F1
#
_entry.id   AF-A0ABD3DYS8-F1
#
_cell.length_a   1.000
_cell.length_b   1.000
_cell.length_c   1.000
_cell.angle_alpha   90.00
_cell.angle_beta   90.00
_cell.angle_gamma   90.00
#
_symmetry.space_group_name_H-M   'P 1'
#
loop_
_entity.id
_entity.type
_entity.pdbx_description
1 polymer ?
#
loop_
_entity_poly.entity_id
_entity_poly.type
_entity_poly.pdbx_seq_one_letter_code
_entity_poly.pdbx_strand_id
1 'polypeptide(L)'
;MKFPFELKKQISCSLQVSNKTDNYVAFKVKTTNPKKYCVRPNTGIVLPRSTCDIVVTMQAQKEAPAEMQCKDKFLLQSVVASVGATPKDITAEMFNKDQGQVEECKLKVVYVAPRQPPSPVAEGSEEGFSPRSSALENGNEVARMYVDSQDKLPEVKNSLVRNYIIHHQPVYQ
;
A
#
# COMPACT_ATOMS: atom_id res chain seq x y z
N MET A 1 -1.86 -3.99 -0.07
CA MET A 1 -0.60 -4.11 0.69
C MET A 1 0.29 -5.13 0.01
N LYS A 2 1.52 -4.75 -0.33
CA LYS A 2 2.49 -5.63 -0.99
C LYS A 2 3.53 -6.10 0.02
N PHE A 3 3.76 -7.40 0.10
CA PHE A 3 4.79 -8.01 0.94
C PHE A 3 5.81 -8.71 0.05
N PRO A 4 7.09 -8.28 0.04
CA PRO A 4 8.14 -9.02 -0.63
C PRO A 4 8.33 -10.34 0.13
N PHE A 5 7.75 -11.42 -0.40
CA PHE A 5 7.71 -12.67 0.33
C PHE A 5 9.08 -13.34 0.29
N GLU A 6 9.53 -13.74 1.47
CA GLU A 6 10.78 -14.43 1.72
C GLU A 6 10.54 -15.49 2.79
N LEU A 7 11.00 -16.71 2.51
CA LEU A 7 10.83 -17.83 3.42
C LEU A 7 11.61 -17.62 4.71
N LYS A 8 11.04 -18.10 5.82
CA LYS A 8 11.67 -18.10 7.15
C LYS A 8 12.05 -16.71 7.68
N LYS A 9 11.60 -15.62 7.05
CA LYS A 9 11.83 -14.25 7.51
C LYS A 9 10.53 -13.53 7.84
N GLN A 10 10.59 -12.66 8.85
CA GLN A 10 9.54 -11.69 9.07
C GLN A 10 9.62 -10.60 8.02
N ILE A 11 8.46 -10.12 7.58
CA ILE A 11 8.38 -9.08 6.55
C ILE A 11 7.43 -8.01 7.05
N SER A 12 7.92 -6.78 7.11
CA SER A 12 7.15 -5.63 7.57
C SER A 12 6.83 -4.70 6.42
N CYS A 13 5.66 -4.06 6.50
CA CYS A 13 5.35 -2.90 5.69
C CYS A 13 4.69 -1.83 6.55
N SER A 14 4.90 -0.56 6.20
CA SER A 14 4.16 0.54 6.79
C SER A 14 2.84 0.79 6.02
N LEU A 15 1.82 1.19 6.77
CA LEU A 15 0.53 1.69 6.31
C LEU A 15 0.38 3.08 6.92
N GLN A 16 0.58 4.12 6.10
CA GLN A 16 0.40 5.50 6.53
C GLN A 16 -1.08 5.89 6.46
N VAL A 17 -1.60 6.50 7.52
CA VAL A 17 -3.00 6.91 7.68
C VAL A 17 -3.03 8.41 7.98
N SER A 18 -3.34 9.24 6.99
CA SER A 18 -3.46 10.69 7.12
C SER A 18 -4.90 11.18 7.31
N ASN A 19 -5.18 11.89 8.40
CA ASN A 19 -6.47 12.54 8.62
C ASN A 19 -6.46 13.95 7.99
N LYS A 20 -7.27 14.19 6.95
CA LYS A 20 -7.42 15.52 6.32
C LYS A 20 -8.54 16.37 6.90
N THR A 21 -9.26 15.87 7.89
CA THR A 21 -10.36 16.60 8.54
C THR A 21 -9.87 17.42 9.73
N ASP A 22 -10.73 18.29 10.24
CA ASP A 22 -10.49 19.05 11.48
C ASP A 22 -11.00 18.30 12.73
N ASN A 23 -11.50 17.07 12.55
CA ASN A 23 -12.01 16.23 13.63
C ASN A 23 -10.96 15.21 14.11
N TYR A 24 -11.13 14.74 15.33
CA TYR A 24 -10.41 13.57 15.83
C TYR A 24 -11.02 12.33 15.17
N VAL A 25 -10.17 11.39 14.77
CA VAL A 25 -10.63 10.14 14.14
C VAL A 25 -10.07 8.95 14.89
N ALA A 26 -10.94 8.09 15.39
CA ALA A 26 -10.55 6.79 15.91
C ALA A 26 -10.47 5.78 14.76
N PHE A 27 -9.45 4.92 14.79
CA PHE A 27 -9.30 3.84 13.83
C PHE A 27 -9.13 2.49 14.50
N LYS A 28 -9.48 1.43 13.77
CA LYS A 28 -9.27 0.04 14.16
C LYS A 28 -8.89 -0.80 12.95
N VAL A 29 -7.85 -1.61 13.10
CA VAL A 29 -7.37 -2.54 12.08
C VAL A 29 -7.77 -3.96 12.47
N LYS A 30 -8.47 -4.64 11.55
CA LYS A 30 -8.82 -6.06 11.64
C LYS A 30 -8.13 -6.83 10.52
N THR A 31 -7.91 -8.12 10.72
CA THR A 31 -7.33 -9.02 9.70
C THR A 31 -8.08 -10.34 9.67
N THR A 32 -8.11 -10.99 8.51
CA THR A 32 -8.65 -12.35 8.35
C THR A 32 -7.72 -13.42 8.91
N ASN A 33 -6.47 -13.09 9.27
CA ASN A 33 -5.48 -14.06 9.75
C ASN A 33 -4.61 -13.51 10.90
N PRO A 34 -5.17 -13.32 12.11
CA PRO A 34 -4.49 -12.64 13.22
C PRO A 34 -3.27 -13.38 13.76
N LYS A 35 -3.15 -14.70 13.54
CA LYS A 35 -1.97 -15.47 13.95
C LYS A 35 -0.74 -15.16 13.07
N LYS A 36 -0.98 -14.79 11.82
CA LYS A 36 0.07 -14.55 10.81
C LYS A 36 0.60 -13.13 10.81
N TYR A 37 -0.15 -12.17 11.37
CA TYR A 37 0.21 -10.76 11.30
C TYR A 37 0.21 -10.11 12.68
N CYS A 38 1.24 -9.33 12.95
CA CYS A 38 1.27 -8.36 14.04
C CYS A 38 1.00 -6.96 13.46
N VAL A 39 0.10 -6.20 14.08
CA VAL A 39 -0.24 -4.83 13.66
C VAL A 39 0.00 -3.87 14.81
N ARG A 40 0.75 -2.80 14.56
CA ARG A 40 1.15 -1.83 15.59
C ARG A 40 1.12 -0.39 15.03
N PRO A 41 0.32 0.53 15.62
CA PRO A 41 -0.84 0.25 16.49
C PRO A 41 -1.98 -0.46 15.72
N ASN A 42 -2.77 -1.30 16.40
CA ASN A 42 -3.98 -1.91 15.80
C ASN A 42 -5.24 -1.06 16.00
N THR A 43 -5.22 -0.13 16.95
CA THR A 43 -6.28 0.82 17.27
C THR A 43 -5.61 2.11 17.74
N GLY A 44 -6.17 3.27 17.41
CA GLY A 44 -5.63 4.55 17.87
C GLY A 44 -6.47 5.74 17.43
N ILE A 45 -5.98 6.93 17.76
CA ILE A 45 -6.57 8.22 17.36
C ILE A 45 -5.61 8.90 16.39
N VAL A 46 -6.12 9.36 15.26
CA VAL A 46 -5.41 10.27 14.35
C VAL A 46 -5.96 11.67 14.60
N LEU A 47 -5.08 12.56 15.04
CA LEU A 47 -5.42 13.96 15.31
C LEU A 47 -5.87 14.68 14.03
N PRO A 48 -6.62 15.79 14.15
CA PRO A 48 -6.90 16.69 13.04
C PRO A 48 -5.63 17.00 12.24
N ARG A 49 -5.76 16.99 10.91
CA ARG A 49 -4.67 17.36 9.97
C ARG A 49 -3.35 16.60 10.16
N SER A 50 -3.37 15.45 10.82
CA SER A 50 -2.17 14.70 11.21
C SER A 50 -2.10 13.34 10.52
N THR A 51 -0.96 12.65 10.68
CA THR A 51 -0.74 11.32 10.09
C THR A 51 -0.29 10.34 11.17
N CYS A 52 -0.67 9.08 11.02
CA CYS A 52 -0.26 7.96 11.86
C CYS A 52 0.32 6.84 10.99
N ASP A 53 1.47 6.29 11.39
CA ASP A 53 2.05 5.12 10.76
C ASP A 53 1.64 3.84 11.49
N ILE A 54 1.10 2.89 10.72
CA ILE A 54 0.72 1.56 11.18
C ILE A 54 1.69 0.55 10.57
N VAL A 55 2.48 -0.10 11.40
CA VAL A 55 3.39 -1.17 10.98
C VAL A 55 2.63 -2.49 10.98
N VAL A 56 2.63 -3.17 9.84
CA VAL A 56 2.11 -4.53 9.70
C VAL A 56 3.25 -5.49 9.42
N THR A 57 3.51 -6.38 10.37
CA THR A 57 4.56 -7.40 10.28
C THR A 57 3.93 -8.77 10.05
N MET A 58 4.26 -9.38 8.91
CA MET A 58 3.95 -10.78 8.64
C MET A 58 4.99 -11.67 9.33
N GLN A 59 4.51 -12.68 10.04
CA GLN A 59 5.35 -13.68 10.69
C GLN A 59 6.08 -14.53 9.64
N ALA A 60 7.26 -15.05 10.01
CA ALA A 60 8.04 -15.95 9.17
C ALA A 60 7.21 -17.16 8.70
N GLN A 61 7.13 -17.34 7.39
CA GLN A 61 6.42 -18.46 6.77
C GLN A 61 7.37 -19.64 6.60
N LYS A 62 6.94 -20.84 7.01
CA LYS A 62 7.76 -22.08 6.93
C LYS A 62 7.86 -22.59 5.49
N GLU A 63 6.80 -22.41 4.73
CA GLU A 63 6.62 -22.94 3.37
C GLU A 63 6.15 -21.84 2.43
N ALA A 64 6.45 -22.02 1.14
CA ALA A 64 6.06 -21.06 0.12
C ALA A 64 4.58 -21.26 -0.22
N PRO A 65 3.79 -20.18 -0.30
CA PRO A 65 2.41 -20.28 -0.75
C PRO A 65 2.36 -20.77 -2.20
N ALA A 66 1.43 -21.67 -2.49
CA ALA A 66 1.16 -22.11 -3.86
C ALA A 66 0.87 -20.89 -4.75
N GLU A 67 1.50 -20.88 -5.94
CA GLU A 67 1.34 -19.81 -6.94
C GLU A 67 1.66 -18.40 -6.42
N MET A 68 2.40 -18.27 -5.30
CA MET A 68 2.70 -16.98 -4.67
C MET A 68 1.44 -16.16 -4.33
N GLN A 69 0.32 -16.83 -4.03
CA GLN A 69 -0.94 -16.15 -3.74
C GLN A 69 -1.16 -15.94 -2.25
N CYS A 70 -1.71 -14.77 -1.90
CA CYS A 70 -2.18 -14.47 -0.56
C CYS A 70 -3.68 -14.17 -0.59
N LYS A 71 -4.46 -14.88 0.23
CA LYS A 71 -5.91 -14.65 0.37
C LYS A 71 -6.26 -13.73 1.54
N ASP A 72 -5.26 -13.34 2.33
CA ASP A 72 -5.44 -12.54 3.53
C ASP A 72 -5.88 -11.11 3.19
N LYS A 73 -6.71 -10.54 4.06
CA LYS A 73 -7.23 -9.18 3.93
C LYS A 73 -7.13 -8.46 5.27
N PHE A 74 -6.89 -7.17 5.18
CA PHE A 74 -7.04 -6.24 6.29
C PHE A 74 -8.25 -5.36 6.07
N LEU A 75 -8.85 -4.94 7.17
CA LEU A 75 -9.95 -3.98 7.21
C LEU A 75 -9.55 -2.88 8.17
N LEU A 76 -9.37 -1.68 7.65
CA LEU A 76 -9.25 -0.44 8.44
C LEU A 76 -10.66 0.14 8.59
N GLN A 77 -11.11 0.29 9.83
CA GLN A 77 -12.34 0.99 10.15
C GLN A 77 -11.99 2.35 10.77
N SER A 78 -12.75 3.39 10.44
CA SER A 78 -12.62 4.71 11.05
C SER A 78 -13.98 5.28 11.48
N VAL A 79 -13.95 6.07 12.54
CA VAL A 79 -15.08 6.85 13.05
C VAL A 79 -14.62 8.20 13.58
N VAL A 80 -15.46 9.22 13.45
CA VAL A 80 -15.22 10.50 14.11
C VAL A 80 -15.29 10.31 15.62
N ALA A 81 -14.29 10.81 16.32
CA ALA A 81 -14.17 10.74 17.77
C ALA A 81 -14.34 12.12 18.40
N SER A 82 -14.66 12.15 19.69
CA SER A 82 -14.76 13.37 20.46
C SER A 82 -13.43 14.12 20.52
N VAL A 83 -13.51 15.45 20.63
CA VAL A 83 -12.32 16.30 20.81
C VAL A 83 -11.58 15.89 22.08
N GLY A 84 -10.27 15.67 21.97
CA GLY A 84 -9.44 15.23 23.08
C GLY A 84 -9.53 13.73 23.40
N ALA A 85 -10.23 12.94 22.59
CA ALA A 85 -10.27 11.49 22.74
C ALA A 85 -8.85 10.90 22.71
N THR A 86 -8.63 9.92 23.58
CA THR A 86 -7.39 9.16 23.69
C THR A 86 -7.60 7.71 23.25
N PRO A 87 -6.52 6.94 23.00
CA PRO A 87 -6.67 5.52 22.68
C PRO A 87 -7.39 4.69 23.74
N LYS A 88 -7.48 5.17 24.99
CA LYS A 88 -8.19 4.49 26.08
C LYS A 88 -9.71 4.65 25.99
N ASP A 89 -10.17 5.70 25.32
CA ASP A 89 -11.60 6.01 25.14
C ASP A 89 -12.22 5.21 23.99
N ILE A 90 -11.41 4.50 23.21
CA ILE A 90 -11.86 3.73 22.07
C ILE A 90 -12.53 2.44 22.54
N THR A 91 -13.84 2.34 22.33
CA THR A 91 -14.61 1.12 22.61
C THR A 91 -14.93 0.33 21.34
N ALA A 92 -15.29 -0.94 21.49
CA ALA A 92 -15.68 -1.78 20.35
C ALA A 92 -16.98 -1.31 19.70
N GLU A 93 -17.87 -0.73 20.49
CA GLU A 93 -19.20 -0.24 20.11
C GLU A 93 -19.13 0.91 19.11
N MET A 94 -18.12 1.79 19.23
CA MET A 94 -17.89 2.89 18.30
C MET A 94 -17.76 2.42 16.84
N PHE A 95 -17.30 1.18 16.60
CA PHE A 95 -17.13 0.61 15.25
C PHE A 95 -18.30 -0.29 14.83
N ASN A 96 -19.42 -0.25 15.55
CA ASN A 96 -20.65 -0.92 15.16
C ASN A 96 -21.42 -0.04 14.16
N LYS A 97 -21.73 -0.61 12.99
CA LYS A 97 -22.45 0.09 11.91
C LYS A 97 -23.88 0.47 12.27
N ASP A 98 -24.48 -0.25 13.21
CA ASP A 98 -25.84 0.03 13.66
C ASP A 98 -25.92 1.26 14.58
N GLN A 99 -24.78 1.72 15.13
CA GLN A 99 -24.70 2.83 16.07
C GLN A 99 -24.22 4.15 15.46
N GLY A 100 -23.82 4.16 14.19
CA GLY A 100 -23.38 5.38 13.53
C GLY A 100 -22.64 5.17 12.21
N GLN A 101 -22.06 6.27 11.72
CA GLN A 101 -21.32 6.26 10.46
C GLN A 101 -19.91 5.68 10.66
N VAL A 102 -19.79 4.38 10.41
CA VAL A 102 -18.50 3.67 10.37
C VAL A 102 -18.01 3.57 8.95
N GLU A 103 -16.80 4.05 8.72
CA GLU A 103 -16.15 4.02 7.43
C GLU A 103 -15.19 2.83 7.35
N GLU A 104 -15.09 2.22 6.16
CA GLU A 104 -14.34 0.98 5.99
C GLU A 104 -13.45 1.01 4.76
N CYS A 105 -12.18 0.61 4.93
CA CYS A 105 -11.22 0.41 3.86
C CYS A 105 -10.69 -1.02 3.89
N LYS A 106 -10.95 -1.78 2.82
CA LYS A 106 -10.49 -3.17 2.67
C LYS A 106 -9.17 -3.19 1.89
N LEU A 107 -8.14 -3.78 2.49
CA LEU A 107 -6.80 -3.87 1.93
C LEU A 107 -6.47 -5.34 1.67
N LYS A 108 -6.27 -5.70 0.39
CA LYS A 108 -5.80 -7.05 0.02
C LYS A 108 -4.30 -7.16 0.24
N VAL A 109 -3.85 -8.31 0.76
CA VAL A 109 -2.43 -8.67 0.81
C VAL A 109 -2.04 -9.31 -0.51
N VAL A 110 -0.91 -8.89 -1.07
CA VAL A 110 -0.34 -9.45 -2.30
C VAL A 110 1.13 -9.76 -2.04
N TYR A 111 1.55 -10.97 -2.37
CA TYR A 111 2.97 -11.31 -2.37
C TYR A 111 3.63 -10.83 -3.64
N VAL A 112 4.82 -10.27 -3.49
CA VAL A 112 5.69 -9.90 -4.60
C VAL A 112 7.02 -10.60 -4.42
N ALA A 113 7.69 -10.90 -5.53
CA ALA A 113 9.06 -11.38 -5.47
C ALA A 113 9.95 -10.30 -4.82
N PRO A 114 10.97 -10.69 -4.03
CA PRO A 114 12.00 -9.76 -3.60
C PRO A 114 12.61 -9.04 -4.80
N ARG A 115 12.94 -7.76 -4.65
CA ARG A 115 13.65 -7.03 -5.72
C ARG A 115 14.98 -7.73 -5.96
N GLN A 116 15.24 -8.16 -7.19
CA GLN A 116 16.56 -8.62 -7.58
C GLN A 116 17.53 -7.42 -7.48
N PRO A 117 18.74 -7.61 -6.96
CA PRO A 117 19.76 -6.56 -7.02
C PRO A 117 19.98 -6.17 -8.49
N PRO A 118 20.25 -4.89 -8.79
CA PRO A 118 20.59 -4.49 -10.16
C PRO A 118 21.77 -5.34 -10.61
N SER A 119 21.63 -6.04 -11.74
CA SER A 119 22.72 -6.79 -12.34
C SER A 119 23.94 -5.87 -12.47
N PRO A 120 25.17 -6.31 -12.14
CA PRO A 120 26.36 -5.49 -12.33
C PRO A 120 26.38 -5.02 -13.78
N VAL A 121 26.25 -3.71 -13.99
CA VAL A 121 26.44 -3.12 -15.31
C VAL A 121 27.89 -3.44 -15.66
N ALA A 122 28.11 -4.24 -16.70
CA ALA A 122 29.46 -4.37 -17.24
C ALA A 122 29.88 -2.96 -17.68
N GLU A 123 30.86 -2.37 -16.99
CA GLU A 123 31.61 -1.22 -17.49
C GLU A 123 32.38 -1.69 -18.73
N GLY A 124 31.68 -1.69 -19.86
CA GLY A 124 32.24 -1.95 -21.18
C GLY A 124 32.68 -0.63 -21.79
N SER A 125 33.97 -0.33 -21.58
CA SER A 125 34.90 0.46 -22.41
C SER A 125 34.31 1.55 -23.32
N GLU A 126 34.59 2.79 -22.95
CA GLU A 126 34.48 3.98 -23.78
C GLU A 126 35.54 3.93 -24.90
N GLU A 127 35.27 3.25 -26.01
CA GLU A 127 36.07 3.43 -27.23
C GLU A 127 35.20 4.03 -28.33
N GLY A 128 35.64 5.20 -28.75
CA GLY A 128 34.82 6.19 -29.43
C GLY A 128 34.46 5.83 -30.86
N PHE A 129 33.30 6.33 -31.27
CA PHE A 129 33.02 6.54 -32.69
C PHE A 129 32.54 7.98 -32.89
N SER A 130 33.38 8.71 -33.63
CA SER A 130 33.16 10.08 -34.08
C SER A 130 31.99 10.14 -35.09
N PRO A 131 31.17 11.21 -35.11
CA PRO A 131 30.00 11.27 -35.98
C PRO A 131 30.39 11.77 -37.38
N ARG A 132 29.94 11.06 -38.43
CA ARG A 132 29.89 11.61 -39.79
C ARG A 132 28.44 11.62 -40.28
N SER A 133 27.96 12.84 -40.50
CA SER A 133 26.68 13.18 -41.10
C SER A 133 26.60 12.79 -42.58
N SER A 134 25.43 12.29 -43.01
CA SER A 134 24.88 12.59 -44.33
C SER A 134 23.39 12.22 -44.40
N ALA A 135 22.59 13.18 -44.87
CA ALA A 135 21.15 13.09 -45.10
C ALA A 135 20.81 12.35 -46.41
N LEU A 136 19.62 11.74 -46.50
CA LEU A 136 18.47 12.18 -47.34
C LEU A 136 17.47 11.01 -47.64
N GLU A 137 16.24 11.17 -47.11
CA GLU A 137 14.89 11.06 -47.70
C GLU A 137 14.24 9.77 -48.32
N ASN A 138 12.94 9.65 -47.97
CA ASN A 138 11.78 8.90 -48.52
C ASN A 138 11.70 7.37 -48.36
N GLY A 139 10.57 6.73 -48.02
CA GLY A 139 9.19 7.14 -47.71
C GLY A 139 8.27 5.89 -47.60
N ASN A 140 7.07 6.05 -46.99
CA ASN A 140 5.93 5.11 -46.85
C ASN A 140 6.13 3.88 -45.92
N GLU A 141 5.15 3.28 -45.22
CA GLU A 141 3.79 3.58 -44.77
C GLU A 141 3.37 2.46 -43.77
N VAL A 142 2.33 2.73 -42.97
CA VAL A 142 1.45 1.76 -42.28
C VAL A 142 1.78 1.33 -40.83
N ALA A 143 0.75 1.58 -40.00
CA ALA A 143 0.25 0.80 -38.87
C ALA A 143 0.54 1.24 -37.43
N ARG A 144 -0.56 1.76 -36.86
CA ARG A 144 -1.12 1.47 -35.52
C ARG A 144 -0.74 2.44 -34.41
N MET A 145 -1.62 3.45 -34.34
CA MET A 145 -2.09 4.08 -33.11
C MET A 145 -2.30 3.04 -32.01
N TYR A 146 -1.59 3.19 -30.89
CA TYR A 146 -2.13 2.88 -29.58
C TYR A 146 -1.78 4.04 -28.66
N VAL A 147 -2.73 4.97 -28.59
CA VAL A 147 -2.87 5.87 -27.45
C VAL A 147 -3.17 4.95 -26.28
N ASP A 148 -2.21 4.79 -25.36
CA ASP A 148 -2.46 4.08 -24.11
C ASP A 148 -3.52 4.86 -23.34
N SER A 149 -4.73 4.35 -23.48
CA SER A 149 -5.94 4.89 -22.92
C SER A 149 -6.02 4.37 -21.50
N GLN A 150 -6.02 5.30 -20.55
CA GLN A 150 -6.80 5.22 -19.32
C GLN A 150 -6.93 3.82 -18.72
N ASP A 151 -6.01 3.47 -17.81
CA ASP A 151 -6.44 2.77 -16.61
C ASP A 151 -7.11 3.79 -15.66
N LYS A 152 -8.28 4.28 -16.09
CA LYS A 152 -9.27 4.88 -15.19
C LYS A 152 -9.76 3.74 -14.30
N LEU A 153 -9.04 3.51 -13.20
CA LEU A 153 -9.52 2.66 -12.13
C LEU A 153 -10.88 3.23 -11.64
N PRO A 154 -11.91 2.38 -11.42
CA PRO A 154 -13.28 2.85 -11.30
C PRO A 154 -13.44 3.88 -10.18
N GLU A 155 -13.91 5.08 -10.52
CA GLU A 155 -14.41 6.08 -9.58
C GLU A 155 -15.72 5.56 -8.95
N VAL A 156 -15.59 4.74 -7.90
CA VAL A 156 -16.70 4.37 -7.03
C VAL A 156 -16.40 4.89 -5.62
N LYS A 157 -16.87 6.12 -5.38
CA LYS A 157 -17.47 6.65 -4.15
C LYS A 157 -16.98 6.05 -2.81
N ASN A 158 -15.74 6.30 -2.42
CA ASN A 158 -15.34 6.26 -1.00
C ASN A 158 -14.64 7.57 -0.67
N SER A 159 -15.39 8.56 -0.17
CA SER A 159 -14.94 9.93 0.12
C SER A 159 -13.70 10.02 1.03
N LEU A 160 -13.32 8.95 1.72
CA LEU A 160 -12.15 8.92 2.61
C LEU A 160 -10.90 8.30 2.03
N VAL A 161 -11.00 7.57 0.91
CA VAL A 161 -9.80 7.05 0.21
C VAL A 161 -8.99 8.21 -0.39
N ARG A 162 -9.60 9.39 -0.61
CA ARG A 162 -8.90 10.63 -0.98
C ARG A 162 -8.29 11.37 0.22
N ASN A 163 -8.61 10.97 1.46
CA ASN A 163 -8.14 11.64 2.67
C ASN A 163 -6.97 10.92 3.33
N TYR A 164 -6.89 9.59 3.23
CA TYR A 164 -5.76 8.81 3.74
C TYR A 164 -4.81 8.44 2.61
N ILE A 165 -3.58 8.97 2.61
CA ILE A 165 -2.55 8.51 1.68
C ILE A 165 -1.89 7.27 2.25
N ILE A 166 -2.26 6.11 1.71
CA ILE A 166 -1.68 4.83 2.10
C ILE A 166 -0.43 4.59 1.26
N HIS A 167 0.73 4.93 1.81
CA HIS A 167 2.01 4.49 1.28
C HIS A 167 2.37 3.12 1.86
N HIS A 168 2.93 2.26 1.00
CA HIS A 168 3.49 0.98 1.40
C HIS A 168 4.97 0.99 1.09
N GLN A 169 5.79 0.98 2.12
CA GLN A 169 7.22 0.76 2.00
C GLN A 169 7.59 -0.54 2.72
N PRO A 170 8.40 -1.41 2.08
CA PRO A 170 8.99 -2.53 2.77
C PRO A 170 9.91 -1.98 3.87
N VAL A 171 9.76 -2.51 5.07
CA VAL A 171 10.66 -2.22 6.19
C VAL A 171 11.55 -3.46 6.34
N TYR A 172 12.83 -3.30 6.04
CA TYR A 172 13.85 -4.34 6.23
C TYR A 172 14.31 -4.26 7.69
N GLN A 173 14.03 -5.31 8.47
CA GLN A 173 14.61 -5.51 9.80
C GLN A 173 15.88 -6.34 9.69
#